data_AF-A0A445BNC6-F1
#
_entry.id   AF-A0A445BNC6-F1
#
_cell.length_a   1.000
_cell.length_b   1.000
_cell.length_c   1.000
_cell.angle_alpha   90.00
_cell.angle_beta   90.00
_cell.angle_gamma   90.00
#
_symmetry.space_group_name_H-M   'P 1'
#
loop_
_entity.id
_entity.type
_entity.pdbx_description
1 polymer ?
#
loop_
_entity_poly.entity_id
_entity_poly.type
_entity_poly.pdbx_seq_one_letter_code
_entity_poly.pdbx_strand_id
1 'polypeptide(L)'
;MTRIKRGYIARKRRTKIRLFTSSFRGAHSRLTRTISQQKIKALVSANRDRDRKKRGFRGLWIHRINAIIAQMGILKGNCLLMIANEIIT
;
A
#
# COMPACT_ATOMS: atom_id res chain seq x y z
N MET A 1 45.33 17.85 -10.25
CA MET A 1 43.94 17.31 -10.19
C MET A 1 42.93 18.39 -10.57
N THR A 2 42.02 18.11 -11.50
CA THR A 2 41.08 19.08 -12.06
C THR A 2 39.75 19.08 -11.29
N ARG A 3 39.25 20.26 -10.90
CA ARG A 3 37.98 20.40 -10.16
C ARG A 3 36.77 20.24 -11.08
N ILE A 4 36.02 19.15 -10.95
CA ILE A 4 34.77 18.93 -11.69
C ILE A 4 33.58 19.55 -10.94
N LYS A 5 32.85 20.45 -11.61
CA LYS A 5 31.65 21.10 -11.04
C LYS A 5 30.44 20.18 -11.15
N ARG A 6 29.55 20.24 -10.16
CA ARG A 6 28.33 19.40 -10.09
C ARG A 6 27.28 19.74 -11.17
N GLY A 7 27.33 20.95 -11.72
CA GLY A 7 26.53 21.39 -12.88
C GLY A 7 25.03 21.10 -12.81
N TYR A 8 24.44 20.85 -13.98
CA TYR A 8 23.00 20.60 -14.18
C TYR A 8 22.48 19.33 -13.49
N ILE A 9 23.35 18.36 -13.19
CA ILE A 9 22.99 17.08 -12.59
C ILE A 9 22.26 17.27 -11.25
N ALA A 10 22.68 18.26 -10.46
CA ALA A 10 22.02 18.57 -9.18
C ALA A 10 20.59 19.10 -9.37
N ARG A 11 20.33 19.88 -10.42
CA ARG A 11 18.99 20.39 -10.76
C ARG A 11 18.10 19.24 -11.22
N LYS A 12 18.59 18.39 -12.13
CA LYS A 12 17.87 17.20 -12.62
C LYS A 12 17.42 16.27 -11.48
N ARG A 13 18.30 16.00 -10.52
CA ARG A 13 17.96 15.18 -9.33
C ARG A 13 16.86 15.81 -8.47
N ARG A 14 16.92 17.13 -8.23
CA ARG A 14 15.89 17.86 -7.47
C ARG A 14 14.54 17.85 -8.18
N THR A 15 14.52 18.06 -9.50
CA THR A 15 13.28 17.99 -10.30
C THR A 15 12.67 16.60 -10.24
N LYS A 16 13.46 15.52 -10.39
CA LYS A 16 12.96 14.14 -10.30
C LYS A 16 12.29 13.84 -8.96
N ILE A 17 12.91 14.28 -7.86
CA ILE A 17 12.38 14.08 -6.52
C ILE A 17 11.10 14.92 -6.31
N ARG A 18 11.08 16.17 -6.77
CA ARG A 18 9.90 17.03 -6.68
C ARG A 18 8.72 16.50 -7.50
N LEU A 19 8.96 15.91 -8.67
CA LEU A 19 7.93 15.27 -9.50
C LEU A 19 7.26 14.10 -8.77
N PHE A 20 8.05 13.26 -8.07
CA PHE A 20 7.49 12.20 -7.23
C PHE A 20 6.59 12.75 -6.12
N THR A 21 6.91 13.94 -5.60
CA THR A 21 6.16 14.54 -4.49
C THR A 21 5.17 15.64 -4.88
N SER A 22 4.83 15.80 -6.15
CA SER A 22 3.97 16.89 -6.61
C SER A 22 2.56 16.85 -6.00
N SER A 23 2.04 15.65 -5.72
CA SER A 23 0.71 15.43 -5.15
C SER A 23 0.63 15.61 -3.63
N PHE A 24 1.76 15.81 -2.94
CA PHE A 24 1.75 15.97 -1.48
C PHE A 24 1.31 17.38 -1.08
N ARG A 25 0.58 17.48 0.03
CA ARG A 25 0.04 18.74 0.53
C ARG A 25 1.11 19.63 1.17
N GLY A 26 1.01 20.93 0.93
CA GLY A 26 1.77 21.97 1.62
C GLY A 26 3.30 21.84 1.52
N ALA A 27 3.98 21.87 2.67
CA ALA A 27 5.44 21.84 2.74
C ALA A 27 6.06 20.54 2.19
N HIS A 28 5.29 19.44 2.15
CA HIS A 28 5.75 18.13 1.67
C HIS A 28 5.98 18.05 0.16
N SER A 29 5.49 19.01 -0.63
CA SER A 29 5.77 19.13 -2.08
C SER A 29 6.71 20.27 -2.42
N ARG A 30 7.02 21.16 -1.46
CA ARG A 30 7.80 22.39 -1.68
C ARG A 30 9.21 22.32 -1.09
N LEU A 31 9.36 21.92 0.17
CA LEU A 31 10.62 21.96 0.93
C LEU A 31 11.43 20.67 0.72
N THR A 32 12.69 20.79 0.31
CA THR A 32 13.55 19.65 -0.05
C THR A 32 13.78 18.67 1.12
N ARG A 33 13.95 19.18 2.34
CA ARG A 33 14.14 18.35 3.54
C ARG A 33 12.89 17.53 3.85
N THR A 34 11.75 18.19 3.85
CA THR A 34 10.43 17.59 4.10
C THR A 34 10.06 16.56 3.03
N ILE A 35 10.33 16.88 1.75
CA ILE A 35 10.15 15.97 0.61
C ILE A 35 10.94 14.68 0.82
N SER A 36 12.22 14.76 1.19
CA SER A 36 13.07 13.58 1.41
C SER A 36 12.53 12.68 2.52
N GLN A 37 12.10 13.28 3.64
CA GLN A 37 11.47 12.54 4.74
C GLN A 37 10.17 11.86 4.30
N GLN A 38 9.31 12.60 3.59
CA GLN A 38 8.02 12.09 3.14
C GLN A 38 8.17 10.97 2.11
N LYS A 39 9.15 11.09 1.20
CA LYS A 39 9.48 10.05 0.23
C LYS A 39 9.81 8.74 0.92
N ILE A 40 10.67 8.76 1.94
CA ILE A 40 11.06 7.55 2.68
C ILE A 40 9.83 6.93 3.36
N LYS A 41 9.03 7.73 4.05
CA LYS A 41 7.79 7.26 4.70
C LYS A 41 6.81 6.64 3.71
N ALA A 42 6.62 7.27 2.54
CA ALA A 42 5.73 6.77 1.50
C ALA A 42 6.19 5.41 0.95
N LEU A 43 7.50 5.24 0.70
CA LEU A 43 8.05 3.97 0.22
C LEU A 43 7.89 2.84 1.24
N VAL A 44 8.13 3.12 2.52
CA VAL A 44 7.93 2.14 3.60
C VAL A 44 6.45 1.76 3.73
N SER A 45 5.53 2.72 3.66
CA SER A 45 4.09 2.43 3.68
C SER A 45 3.69 1.59 2.48
N ALA A 46 4.09 1.97 1.27
CA ALA A 46 3.77 1.25 0.05
C ALA A 46 4.20 -0.23 0.11
N ASN A 47 5.39 -0.51 0.65
CA ASN A 47 5.85 -1.88 0.85
C ASN A 47 4.95 -2.65 1.83
N ARG A 48 4.64 -2.07 2.98
CA ARG A 48 3.76 -2.69 3.99
C ARG A 48 2.35 -2.92 3.46
N ASP A 49 1.82 -1.95 2.71
CA ASP A 49 0.43 -1.96 2.26
C ASP A 49 0.19 -2.97 1.13
N ARG A 50 1.23 -3.35 0.37
CA ARG A 50 1.16 -4.46 -0.60
C ARG A 50 0.73 -5.77 0.06
N ASP A 51 1.29 -6.09 1.22
CA ASP A 51 0.96 -7.32 1.95
C ASP A 51 -0.36 -7.20 2.71
N ARG A 52 -0.71 -6.01 3.19
CA ARG A 52 -2.02 -5.75 3.81
C ARG A 52 -3.15 -5.84 2.79
N LYS A 53 -2.95 -5.38 1.55
CA LYS A 53 -3.95 -5.45 0.46
C LYS A 53 -4.38 -6.90 0.19
N LYS A 54 -3.45 -7.85 0.18
CA LYS A 54 -3.76 -9.29 0.05
C LYS A 54 -4.67 -9.80 1.17
N ARG A 55 -4.37 -9.41 2.42
CA ARG A 55 -5.20 -9.76 3.59
C ARG A 55 -6.57 -9.09 3.57
N GLY A 56 -6.64 -7.82 3.17
CA GLY A 56 -7.90 -7.08 3.04
C GLY A 56 -8.84 -7.71 2.02
N PHE A 57 -8.34 -8.13 0.86
CA PHE A 57 -9.15 -8.86 -0.12
C PHE A 57 -9.60 -10.23 0.37
N ARG A 58 -8.74 -10.96 1.07
CA ARG A 58 -9.13 -12.25 1.68
C ARG A 58 -10.28 -12.06 2.67
N GLY A 59 -10.20 -11.04 3.54
CA GLY A 59 -11.28 -10.70 4.48
C GLY A 59 -12.58 -10.32 3.76
N LEU A 60 -12.50 -9.50 2.71
CA LEU A 60 -13.65 -9.14 1.89
C LEU A 60 -14.29 -10.36 1.22
N TRP A 61 -13.48 -11.30 0.72
CA TRP A 61 -13.98 -12.50 0.07
C TRP A 61 -14.71 -13.42 1.06
N ILE A 62 -14.14 -13.63 2.25
CA ILE A 62 -14.80 -14.38 3.34
C ILE A 62 -16.12 -13.71 3.72
N HIS A 63 -16.13 -12.38 3.88
CA HIS A 63 -17.36 -11.66 4.22
C HIS A 63 -18.45 -11.80 3.15
N ARG A 64 -18.08 -11.72 1.87
CA ARG A 64 -19.01 -11.93 0.74
C ARG A 64 -19.57 -13.35 0.71
N ILE A 65 -18.74 -14.37 0.89
CA ILE A 65 -19.18 -15.76 0.96
C ILE A 65 -20.13 -15.97 2.13
N ASN A 66 -19.76 -15.48 3.32
CA ASN A 66 -20.59 -15.59 4.52
C ASN A 66 -21.94 -14.89 4.36
N ALA A 67 -21.99 -13.74 3.67
CA ALA A 67 -23.24 -13.05 3.39
C ALA A 67 -24.18 -13.87 2.48
N ILE A 68 -23.64 -14.53 1.45
CA ILE A 68 -24.42 -15.41 0.56
C ILE A 68 -24.94 -16.63 1.33
N ILE A 69 -24.09 -17.27 2.14
CA ILE A 69 -24.48 -18.41 2.97
C ILE A 69 -25.57 -18.02 3.99
N ALA A 70 -25.47 -16.82 4.58
CA ALA A 70 -26.46 -16.31 5.51
C ALA A 70 -27.83 -16.06 4.83
N GLN A 71 -27.84 -15.57 3.58
CA GLN A 71 -29.07 -15.40 2.80
C GLN A 71 -29.72 -16.73 2.41
N MET A 72 -28.91 -17.77 2.18
CA MET A 72 -29.38 -19.13 1.86
C MET A 72 -29.91 -19.92 3.09
N GLY A 73 -29.90 -19.33 4.29
CA GLY A 73 -30.65 -19.85 5.45
C GLY A 73 -30.02 -21.02 6.20
N ILE A 74 -28.71 -21.26 6.07
CA ILE A 74 -28.04 -22.32 6.84
C ILE A 74 -27.68 -21.78 8.23
N LEU A 75 -28.47 -22.25 9.19
CA LEU A 75 -28.43 -21.98 10.62
C LEU A 75 -27.02 -21.74 11.19
N LYS A 76 -26.90 -20.58 11.86
CA LYS A 76 -25.90 -20.29 12.89
C LYS A 76 -25.80 -21.49 13.84
N GLY A 77 -24.74 -22.27 13.73
CA GLY A 77 -24.52 -23.40 14.63
C GLY A 77 -23.38 -24.28 14.17
N ASN A 78 -23.56 -25.01 13.06
CA ASN A 78 -22.70 -26.17 12.78
C ASN A 78 -22.09 -26.26 11.37
N CYS A 79 -22.45 -25.41 10.41
CA CYS A 79 -21.95 -25.58 9.02
C CYS A 79 -20.54 -25.03 8.75
N LEU A 80 -19.98 -24.18 9.61
CA LEU A 80 -18.59 -23.71 9.45
C LEU A 80 -17.57 -24.84 9.60
N LEU A 81 -17.87 -25.88 10.39
CA LEU A 81 -17.01 -27.05 10.58
C LEU A 81 -17.01 -28.01 9.38
N MET A 82 -18.09 -28.06 8.59
CA MET A 82 -18.14 -28.91 7.39
C MET A 82 -17.36 -28.31 6.23
N ILE A 83 -17.49 -27.01 5.98
CA ILE A 83 -16.81 -26.36 4.85
C ILE A 83 -15.30 -26.19 5.12
N ALA A 84 -14.90 -26.00 6.39
CA ALA A 84 -13.47 -25.89 6.73
C ALA A 84 -12.68 -27.20 6.53
N ASN A 85 -13.33 -28.37 6.61
CA ASN A 85 -12.69 -29.66 6.37
C ASN A 85 -12.61 -30.06 4.90
N GLU A 86 -13.48 -29.55 4.02
CA GLU A 86 -13.42 -29.84 2.59
C GLU A 86 -12.46 -28.94 1.80
N ILE A 87 -12.13 -27.74 2.32
CA ILE A 87 -11.25 -26.78 1.62
C ILE A 87 -9.75 -27.00 1.98
N ILE A 88 -9.44 -27.85 2.97
CA ILE A 88 -8.05 -28.17 3.40
C ILE A 88 -7.52 -29.48 2.77
N THR A 89 -8.38 -30.29 2.13
CA THR A 89 -7.98 -31.31 1.15
C THR A 89 -7.95 -30.74 -0.26
#